data_AF-A0A932E770-F1
#
_entry.id   AF-A0A932E770-F1
#
_cell.length_a   1.000
_cell.length_b   1.000
_cell.length_c   1.000
_cell.angle_alpha   90.00
_cell.angle_beta   90.00
_cell.angle_gamma   90.00
#
_symmetry.space_group_name_H-M   'P 1'
#
loop_
_entity.id
_entity.type
_entity.pdbx_description
1 polymer ?
#
loop_
_entity_poly.entity_id
_entity_poly.type
_entity_poly.pdbx_seq_one_letter_code
_entity_poly.pdbx_strand_id
1 'polypeptide(L)'
;METPLQTALRLLSALEDLAGQEAVLLRSLDLVEAVQISERAAPLIEKLCALSIDPGVAALRPRVEELVAQRRRNAVLLDSHLARLQGELRRIDEARSRLARVAPVYGGAMPVESRLNTAA
;
A
#
# COMPACT_ATOMS: atom_id res chain seq x y z
N MET A 1 24.32 -30.82 13.36
CA MET A 1 22.96 -30.85 12.76
C MET A 1 22.18 -29.71 13.39
N GLU A 2 21.56 -28.84 12.60
CA GLU A 2 20.66 -27.82 13.16
C GLU A 2 19.42 -28.50 13.72
N THR A 3 18.96 -28.05 14.89
CA THR A 3 17.69 -28.54 15.44
C THR A 3 16.51 -27.83 14.77
N PRO A 4 15.32 -28.45 14.70
CA PRO A 4 14.12 -27.80 14.16
C PRO A 4 13.83 -26.44 14.81
N LEU A 5 14.07 -26.33 16.12
CA LEU A 5 13.95 -25.08 16.87
C LEU A 5 14.95 -24.01 16.40
N GLN A 6 16.22 -24.36 16.16
CA GLN A 6 17.23 -23.43 15.63
C GLN A 6 16.85 -22.93 14.24
N THR A 7 16.36 -23.84 13.38
CA THR A 7 15.89 -23.46 12.04
C THR A 7 14.68 -22.53 12.12
N ALA A 8 13.69 -22.84 12.97
CA ALA A 8 12.51 -22.00 13.17
C ALA A 8 12.86 -20.61 13.71
N LEU A 9 13.78 -20.52 14.68
CA LEU A 9 14.29 -19.24 15.19
C LEU A 9 14.95 -18.40 14.10
N ARG A 10 15.79 -19.01 13.26
CA ARG A 10 16.45 -18.31 12.16
C ARG A 10 15.46 -17.79 11.12
N LEU A 11 14.47 -18.61 10.75
CA LEU A 11 13.41 -18.21 9.81
C LEU A 11 12.57 -17.06 10.38
N LEU A 12 12.26 -17.12 11.68
CA LEU A 12 11.47 -16.08 12.35
C LEU A 12 12.23 -14.76 12.43
N SER A 13 13.53 -14.77 12.77
CA SER A 13 14.35 -13.57 12.75
C SER A 13 14.47 -12.98 11.33
N ALA A 14 14.64 -13.81 10.31
CA ALA A 14 14.65 -13.33 8.93
C ALA A 14 13.30 -12.69 8.53
N LEU A 15 12.17 -13.22 9.02
CA LEU A 15 10.86 -12.64 8.79
C LEU A 15 10.65 -11.31 9.53
N GLU A 16 11.16 -11.19 10.75
CA GLU A 16 11.14 -9.94 11.52
C GLU A 16 11.94 -8.84 10.78
N ASP A 17 13.12 -9.17 10.26
CA ASP A 17 13.93 -8.24 9.46
C ASP A 17 13.19 -7.79 8.19
N LEU A 18 12.59 -8.73 7.45
CA LEU A 18 11.80 -8.42 6.27
C LEU A 18 10.56 -7.57 6.62
N ALA A 19 9.90 -7.83 7.74
CA ALA A 19 8.77 -7.03 8.20
C ALA A 19 9.19 -5.61 8.63
N GLY A 20 10.40 -5.46 9.18
CA GLY A 20 11.01 -4.16 9.45
C GLY A 20 11.27 -3.37 8.17
N GLN A 21 11.87 -4.01 7.16
CA GLN A 21 12.10 -3.41 5.84
C GLN A 21 10.79 -3.03 5.15
N GLU A 22 9.79 -3.92 5.15
CA GLU A 22 8.45 -3.65 4.63
C GLU A 22 7.84 -2.41 5.28
N ALA A 23 7.91 -2.28 6.62
CA ALA A 23 7.38 -1.12 7.31
C ALA A 23 8.08 0.21 6.93
N VAL A 24 9.37 0.17 6.59
CA VAL A 24 10.09 1.34 6.07
C VAL A 24 9.60 1.71 4.68
N LEU A 25 9.50 0.73 3.78
CA LEU A 25 9.05 0.94 2.39
C LEU A 25 7.60 1.45 2.32
N LEU A 26 6.72 0.93 3.17
CA LEU A 26 5.34 1.41 3.24
C LEU A 26 5.25 2.86 3.70
N ARG A 27 6.16 3.31 4.59
CA ARG A 27 6.22 4.72 5.01
C ARG A 27 6.77 5.64 3.92
N SER A 28 7.68 5.15 3.08
CA SER A 28 8.18 5.90 1.91
C SER A 28 7.28 5.79 0.68
N LEU A 29 6.15 5.07 0.77
CA LEU A 29 5.23 4.77 -0.33
C LEU A 29 5.88 4.02 -1.50
N ASP A 30 6.97 3.30 -1.25
CA ASP A 30 7.58 2.42 -2.24
C ASP A 30 6.89 1.05 -2.22
N LEU A 31 5.71 1.02 -2.84
CA LEU A 31 4.84 -0.15 -2.82
C LEU A 31 5.36 -1.29 -3.69
N VAL A 32 6.17 -0.99 -4.73
CA VAL A 32 6.71 -2.00 -5.64
C VAL A 32 7.76 -2.83 -4.91
N GLU A 33 8.69 -2.18 -4.20
CA GLU A 33 9.66 -2.90 -3.38
C GLU A 33 9.00 -3.64 -2.21
N ALA A 34 7.94 -3.06 -1.62
CA ALA A 34 7.21 -3.71 -0.52
C ALA A 34 6.57 -5.04 -0.96
N VAL A 35 6.03 -5.12 -2.19
CA VAL A 35 5.50 -6.37 -2.77
C VAL A 35 6.61 -7.42 -2.91
N GLN A 36 7.78 -7.04 -3.40
CA GLN A 36 8.91 -7.97 -3.54
C GLN A 36 9.35 -8.55 -2.18
N ILE A 37 9.31 -7.74 -1.12
CA ILE A 37 9.58 -8.23 0.23
C ILE A 37 8.52 -9.24 0.68
N SER A 38 7.25 -8.99 0.39
CA SER A 38 6.16 -9.92 0.72
C SER A 38 6.30 -11.25 -0.02
N GLU A 39 6.64 -11.22 -1.31
CA GLU A 39 6.91 -12.42 -2.11
C GLU A 39 8.09 -13.23 -1.57
N ARG A 40 9.16 -12.54 -1.13
CA ARG A 40 10.32 -13.19 -0.48
C ARG A 40 9.99 -13.79 0.89
N ALA A 41 9.02 -13.21 1.60
CA ALA A 41 8.59 -13.70 2.91
C ALA A 41 7.71 -14.96 2.82
N ALA A 42 6.92 -15.11 1.74
CA ALA A 42 6.01 -16.24 1.54
C ALA A 42 6.66 -17.64 1.75
N PRO A 43 7.80 -17.99 1.11
CA PRO A 43 8.42 -19.30 1.31
C PRO A 43 9.00 -19.50 2.72
N LEU A 44 9.30 -18.43 3.46
CA LEU A 44 9.75 -18.53 4.85
C LEU A 44 8.59 -18.86 5.78
N ILE A 45 7.41 -18.26 5.53
CA ILE A 45 6.18 -18.53 6.26
C ILE A 45 5.76 -19.99 6.06
N GLU A 46 5.77 -20.48 4.82
CA GLU A 46 5.44 -21.88 4.51
C GLU A 46 6.34 -22.86 5.27
N LYS A 47 7.66 -22.60 5.30
CA LYS A 47 8.62 -23.41 6.05
C LYS A 47 8.38 -23.36 7.55
N LEU A 48 8.03 -22.20 8.09
CA LEU A 48 7.67 -22.05 9.50
C LEU A 48 6.40 -22.81 9.86
N CYS A 49 5.39 -22.80 8.99
CA CYS A 49 4.18 -23.60 9.14
C CYS A 49 4.48 -25.11 9.11
N ALA A 50 5.40 -25.57 8.26
CA ALA A 50 5.81 -26.97 8.25
C ALA A 50 6.53 -27.38 9.56
N LEU A 51 7.30 -26.47 10.16
CA LEU A 51 8.02 -26.71 11.42
C LEU A 51 7.14 -26.57 12.67
N SER A 52 5.93 -26.00 12.57
CA SER A 52 5.07 -25.75 13.72
C SER A 52 4.51 -27.01 14.39
N ILE A 53 4.68 -28.18 13.77
CA ILE A 53 4.32 -29.48 14.33
C ILE A 53 5.25 -29.87 15.48
N ASP A 54 6.48 -29.34 15.51
CA ASP A 54 7.45 -29.61 16.56
C ASP A 54 7.08 -28.87 17.87
N PRO A 55 6.91 -29.58 19.01
CA PRO A 55 6.53 -28.96 20.27
C PRO A 55 7.55 -27.94 20.79
N GLY A 56 8.83 -28.04 20.39
CA GLY A 56 9.85 -27.04 20.71
C GLY A 56 9.57 -25.68 20.08
N VAL A 57 8.87 -25.65 18.94
CA VAL A 57 8.54 -24.42 18.18
C VAL A 57 7.35 -23.68 18.81
N ALA A 58 6.52 -24.34 19.62
CA ALA A 58 5.39 -23.69 20.31
C ALA A 58 5.82 -22.52 21.21
N ALA A 59 7.06 -22.55 21.73
CA ALA A 59 7.62 -21.45 22.53
C ALA A 59 7.80 -20.15 21.72
N LEU A 60 7.85 -20.22 20.39
CA LEU A 60 8.01 -19.05 19.50
C LEU A 60 6.67 -18.34 19.19
N ARG A 61 5.55 -18.91 19.64
CA ARG A 61 4.21 -18.38 19.40
C ARG A 61 4.04 -16.89 19.71
N PRO A 62 4.53 -16.33 20.85
CA PRO A 62 4.36 -14.91 21.14
C PRO A 62 5.01 -14.00 20.09
N ARG A 63 6.19 -14.37 19.58
CA ARG A 63 6.89 -13.61 18.53
C ARG A 63 6.16 -13.68 17.19
N VAL A 64 5.61 -14.84 16.86
CA VAL A 64 4.75 -14.99 15.66
C VAL A 64 3.50 -14.11 15.77
N GLU A 65 2.86 -14.07 16.95
CA GLU A 65 1.70 -13.22 17.20
C GLU A 65 2.03 -11.73 17.07
N GLU A 66 3.21 -11.29 17.54
CA GLU A 66 3.69 -9.93 17.36
C GLU A 66 3.93 -9.58 15.87
N LEU A 67 4.54 -10.48 15.12
CA LEU A 67 4.75 -10.32 13.67
C LEU A 67 3.41 -10.19 12.92
N VAL A 68 2.42 -11.01 13.28
CA VAL A 68 1.07 -10.94 12.72
C VAL A 68 0.41 -9.61 13.08
N ALA A 69 0.54 -9.15 14.33
CA ALA A 69 0.00 -7.86 14.74
C ALA A 69 0.63 -6.70 13.96
N GLN A 70 1.94 -6.74 13.71
CA GLN A 70 2.64 -5.76 12.87
C GLN A 70 2.10 -5.76 11.44
N ARG A 71 1.94 -6.93 10.80
CA ARG A 71 1.38 -7.02 9.45
C ARG A 71 -0.06 -6.53 9.36
N ARG A 72 -0.87 -6.78 10.38
CA ARG A 72 -2.24 -6.23 10.47
C ARG A 72 -2.24 -4.70 10.53
N ARG A 73 -1.35 -4.10 11.31
CA ARG A 73 -1.20 -2.63 11.37
C ARG A 73 -0.81 -2.06 9.99
N ASN A 74 0.10 -2.72 9.29
CA ASN A 74 0.51 -2.32 7.93
C ASN A 74 -0.66 -2.41 6.94
N ALA A 75 -1.46 -3.48 6.99
CA ALA A 75 -2.64 -3.63 6.14
C ALA A 75 -3.66 -2.51 6.37
N VAL A 76 -3.96 -2.19 7.63
CA VAL A 76 -4.87 -1.08 7.98
C VAL A 76 -4.37 0.27 7.45
N LEU A 77 -3.07 0.51 7.50
CA LEU A 77 -2.48 1.72 6.92
C LEU A 77 -2.71 1.76 5.40
N LEU A 78 -2.43 0.66 4.69
CA LEU A 78 -2.64 0.57 3.24
C LEU A 78 -4.10 0.78 2.85
N ASP A 79 -5.04 0.21 3.59
CA ASP A 79 -6.48 0.41 3.35
C ASP A 79 -6.86 1.88 3.48
N SER A 80 -6.30 2.58 4.47
CA SER A 80 -6.54 4.02 4.67
C SER A 80 -5.98 4.87 3.52
N HIS A 81 -4.80 4.51 3.00
CA HIS A 81 -4.20 5.16 1.84
C HIS A 81 -5.02 4.91 0.57
N LEU A 82 -5.46 3.67 0.35
CA LEU A 82 -6.29 3.30 -0.79
C LEU A 82 -7.62 4.06 -0.77
N ALA A 83 -8.30 4.12 0.38
CA ALA A 83 -9.54 4.85 0.55
C ALA A 83 -9.37 6.35 0.25
N ARG A 84 -8.26 6.95 0.70
CA ARG A 84 -7.92 8.35 0.42
C ARG A 84 -7.70 8.59 -1.07
N LEU A 85 -6.87 7.77 -1.72
CA LEU A 85 -6.56 7.91 -3.15
C LEU A 85 -7.81 7.74 -4.03
N GLN A 86 -8.68 6.79 -3.69
CA GLN A 86 -9.97 6.64 -4.36
C GLN A 86 -10.86 7.87 -4.20
N GLY A 87 -10.87 8.49 -3.02
CA GLY A 87 -11.58 9.74 -2.77
C GLY A 87 -11.03 10.90 -3.61
N GLU A 88 -9.70 11.01 -3.72
CA GLU A 88 -9.03 12.03 -4.55
C GLU A 88 -9.34 11.83 -6.04
N LEU A 89 -9.30 10.58 -6.53
CA LEU A 89 -9.63 10.26 -7.92
C LEU A 89 -11.07 10.66 -8.28
N ARG A 90 -12.04 10.34 -7.42
CA ARG A 90 -13.45 10.75 -7.60
C ARG A 90 -13.59 12.27 -7.69
N ARG A 91 -12.89 13.02 -6.84
CA ARG A 91 -12.90 14.50 -6.86
C ARG A 91 -12.32 15.06 -8.16
N ILE A 92 -11.25 14.45 -8.67
CA ILE A 92 -10.65 14.83 -9.96
C ILE A 92 -11.62 14.55 -11.11
N ASP A 93 -12.29 13.41 -11.10
CA ASP A 93 -13.26 13.05 -12.14
C ASP A 93 -14.48 13.98 -12.12
N GLU A 94 -14.98 14.34 -10.93
CA GLU A 94 -16.02 15.37 -10.80
C GLU A 94 -15.56 16.72 -11.32
N ALA A 95 -14.33 17.14 -11.01
CA ALA A 95 -13.77 18.39 -11.51
C ALA A 95 -13.62 18.38 -13.04
N ARG A 96 -13.16 17.25 -13.62
CA ARG A 96 -13.11 17.04 -15.07
C ARG A 96 -14.49 17.08 -15.70
N SER A 97 -15.49 16.46 -15.07
CA SER A 97 -16.88 16.49 -15.54
C SER A 97 -17.47 17.91 -15.50
N ARG A 98 -17.22 18.67 -14.42
CA ARG A 98 -17.60 20.10 -14.35
C ARG A 98 -16.91 20.92 -15.43
N LEU A 99 -15.60 20.75 -15.63
CA LEU A 99 -14.85 21.42 -16.69
C LEU A 99 -15.40 21.07 -18.07
N ALA A 100 -15.69 19.80 -18.35
CA ALA A 100 -16.25 19.37 -19.62
C ALA A 100 -17.63 20.00 -19.90
N ARG A 101 -18.44 20.26 -18.86
CA ARG A 101 -19.73 20.96 -19.00
C ARG A 101 -19.59 22.46 -19.25
N VAL A 102 -18.55 23.09 -18.69
CA VAL A 102 -18.30 24.54 -18.81
C VAL A 102 -17.49 24.88 -20.07
N ALA A 103 -16.58 24.01 -20.49
CA ALA A 103 -15.75 24.16 -21.68
C ALA A 103 -16.51 24.56 -22.96
N PRO A 104 -17.68 24.00 -23.32
CA PRO A 104 -18.41 24.43 -24.52
C PRO A 104 -18.94 25.87 -24.44
N VAL A 105 -19.15 26.42 -23.25
CA VAL A 105 -19.64 27.80 -23.05
C VAL A 105 -18.51 28.83 -23.24
N TYR A 106 -17.26 28.46 -22.98
CA TYR A 106 -16.08 29.35 -23.08
C TYR A 106 -15.16 29.04 -24.27
N GLY A 107 -15.24 27.85 -24.85
CA GLY A 107 -14.44 27.44 -26.02
C GLY A 107 -15.01 27.92 -27.36
N GLY A 108 -16.28 28.30 -27.39
CA GLY A 108 -16.86 29.07 -28.48
C GLY A 108 -16.55 30.55 -28.26
N ALA A 109 -15.37 31.00 -28.69
CA ALA A 109 -15.13 32.42 -28.92
C ALA A 109 -16.07 32.90 -30.04
N MET A 110 -17.33 33.13 -29.72
CA MET A 110 -18.17 34.03 -30.52
C MET A 110 -17.55 35.41 -30.36
N PRO A 111 -17.11 36.08 -31.44
CA PRO A 111 -16.70 37.46 -31.36
C PRO A 111 -17.91 38.25 -30.88
N VAL A 112 -17.88 38.69 -29.63
CA VAL A 112 -18.85 39.64 -29.11
C VAL A 112 -18.53 40.95 -29.83
N GLU A 113 -19.26 41.26 -30.89
CA GLU A 113 -19.23 42.58 -31.51
C GLU A 113 -19.64 43.62 -30.46
N SER A 114 -18.62 44.26 -29.90
CA SER A 114 -18.79 45.38 -28.99
C SER A 114 -19.42 46.53 -29.77
N ARG A 115 -20.66 46.88 -29.43
CA ARG A 115 -21.38 48.05 -29.98
C ARG A 115 -20.82 49.40 -29.52
N LEU A 116 -19.63 49.43 -28.91
CA LEU A 116 -18.98 50.65 -28.42
C LEU A 116 -18.05 51.32 -29.45
N ASN A 117 -17.93 50.79 -30.67
CA ASN A 117 -17.09 51.35 -31.75
C ASN A 117 -17.88 52.01 -32.89
N THR A 118 -18.96 52.74 -32.59
CA THR A 118 -19.56 53.70 -33.55
C THR A 118 -19.55 55.10 -32.96
N ALA A 119 -18.39 55.75 -33.01
CA ALA A 119 -18.28 57.20 -32.94
C ALA A 119 -16.96 57.60 -33.63
N ALA A 120 -17.03 57.73 -34.95
CA ALA A 120 -16.09 58.49 -35.77
C ALA A 120 -16.85 59.70 -36.34
#